data_AF-M1R7G8-F1
#
_entry.id   AF-M1R7G8-F1
#
_cell.length_a   1.000
_cell.length_b   1.000
_cell.length_c   1.000
_cell.angle_alpha   90.00
_cell.angle_beta   90.00
_cell.angle_gamma   90.00
#
_symmetry.space_group_name_H-M   'P 1'
#
loop_
_entity.id
_entity.type
_entity.pdbx_description
1 polymer ?
#
loop_
_entity_poly.entity_id
_entity_poly.type
_entity_poly.pdbx_seq_one_letter_code
_entity_poly.pdbx_strand_id
1 'polypeptide(L)'
;MKKILFLVCFGFLIYSCAPVTKCKPYKYQNVSIPQDFTTEGYASYGILKYPFSLVKAKDNYTLETFIGNLNFKKDLCFGSGCINLPIDLSKLFYGDVITKDDKVLCKDGYTIYESENGVYKKMVYVKDGKLYKMDILDNAHNKEFSVYFKDRSKAGYYKNLEIKADNLDLNINIKDLKSV
;
A
#
# COMPACT_ATOMS: atom_id res chain seq x y z
N MET A 1 -9.99 -39.92 -48.25
CA MET A 1 -9.79 -39.88 -46.78
C MET A 1 -8.84 -38.74 -46.36
N LYS A 2 -9.00 -37.51 -46.87
CA LYS A 2 -8.11 -36.36 -46.58
C LYS A 2 -8.74 -35.25 -45.73
N LYS A 3 -10.06 -35.28 -45.51
CA LYS A 3 -10.80 -34.22 -44.80
C LYS A 3 -10.94 -34.44 -43.29
N ILE A 4 -10.71 -35.65 -42.80
CA ILE A 4 -10.85 -35.98 -41.37
C ILE A 4 -9.59 -35.59 -40.58
N LEU A 5 -8.41 -35.65 -41.22
CA LEU A 5 -7.14 -35.31 -40.57
C LEU A 5 -7.03 -33.81 -40.22
N PHE A 6 -7.69 -32.95 -40.99
CA PHE A 6 -7.64 -31.49 -40.79
C PHE A 6 -8.52 -31.01 -39.61
N LEU A 7 -9.55 -31.78 -39.25
CA LEU A 7 -10.46 -31.44 -38.14
C LEU A 7 -9.84 -31.78 -36.77
N VAL A 8 -8.99 -32.81 -36.71
CA VAL A 8 -8.30 -33.21 -35.48
C VAL A 8 -7.18 -32.23 -35.11
N CYS A 9 -6.51 -31.62 -36.09
CA CYS A 9 -5.50 -30.60 -35.83
C CYS A 9 -6.08 -29.27 -35.31
N PHE A 10 -7.33 -28.92 -35.65
CA PHE A 10 -8.00 -27.73 -35.11
C PHE A 10 -8.53 -27.93 -33.68
N GLY A 11 -8.85 -29.17 -33.29
CA GLY A 11 -9.28 -29.53 -31.94
C GLY A 11 -8.17 -29.48 -30.88
N PHE A 12 -6.89 -29.63 -31.28
CA PHE A 12 -5.75 -29.56 -30.36
C PHE A 12 -5.26 -28.15 -30.05
N LEU A 13 -5.65 -27.13 -30.84
CA LEU A 13 -5.25 -25.74 -30.62
C LEU A 13 -6.14 -24.98 -29.63
N ILE A 14 -7.33 -25.50 -29.31
CA ILE A 14 -8.24 -24.94 -28.29
C ILE A 14 -7.91 -25.41 -26.86
N TYR A 15 -6.97 -26.34 -26.72
CA TYR A 15 -6.27 -26.62 -25.45
C TYR A 15 -5.01 -25.75 -25.32
N SER A 16 -5.05 -24.50 -25.81
CA SER A 16 -4.10 -23.50 -25.33
C SER A 16 -4.32 -23.39 -23.83
N CYS A 17 -3.44 -24.04 -23.06
CA CYS A 17 -3.30 -23.87 -21.64
C CYS A 17 -3.26 -22.37 -21.38
N ALA A 18 -4.39 -21.77 -21.01
CA ALA A 18 -4.39 -20.48 -20.36
C ALA A 18 -3.40 -20.66 -19.22
N PRO A 19 -2.28 -19.91 -19.18
CA PRO A 19 -1.33 -20.08 -18.11
C PRO A 19 -2.12 -19.78 -16.84
N VAL A 20 -2.38 -20.82 -16.06
CA VAL A 20 -2.92 -20.67 -14.72
C VAL A 20 -1.86 -19.86 -14.00
N THR A 21 -2.04 -18.54 -13.96
CA THR A 21 -1.14 -17.63 -13.26
C THR A 21 -1.25 -18.00 -11.80
N LYS A 22 -0.44 -18.96 -11.37
CA LYS A 22 -0.38 -19.39 -9.98
C LYS A 22 0.05 -18.15 -9.21
N CYS A 23 -0.88 -17.54 -8.48
CA CYS A 23 -0.57 -16.51 -7.51
C CYS A 23 0.58 -17.02 -6.66
N LYS A 24 1.68 -16.25 -6.58
CA LYS A 24 2.66 -16.46 -5.51
C LYS A 24 2.05 -15.78 -4.28
N PRO A 25 1.54 -16.54 -3.30
CA PRO A 25 0.94 -15.93 -2.12
C PRO A 25 2.01 -15.08 -1.43
N TYR A 26 1.61 -13.91 -0.97
CA TYR A 26 2.45 -13.10 -0.10
C TYR A 26 2.75 -13.91 1.15
N LYS A 27 4.04 -14.11 1.44
CA LYS A 27 4.45 -14.67 2.72
C LYS A 27 4.19 -13.57 3.75
N TYR A 28 3.09 -13.69 4.47
CA TYR A 28 2.73 -12.77 5.54
C TYR A 28 3.91 -12.68 6.50
N GLN A 29 4.57 -11.53 6.50
CA GLN A 29 5.60 -11.25 7.47
C GLN A 29 4.85 -10.82 8.72
N ASN A 30 4.95 -11.57 9.82
CA ASN A 30 4.49 -11.07 11.11
C ASN A 30 5.37 -9.86 11.43
N VAL A 31 4.84 -8.67 11.16
CA VAL A 31 5.53 -7.43 11.48
C VAL A 31 5.08 -7.02 12.87
N SER A 32 6.00 -7.09 13.84
CA SER A 32 5.73 -6.53 15.17
C SER A 32 5.78 -5.01 15.04
N ILE A 33 4.62 -4.39 15.12
CA ILE A 33 4.49 -2.93 15.12
C ILE A 33 4.54 -2.47 16.58
N PRO A 34 5.50 -1.62 16.98
CA PRO A 34 5.53 -1.06 18.32
C PRO A 34 4.26 -0.29 18.65
N GLN A 35 3.80 -0.41 19.89
CA GLN A 35 2.67 0.38 20.39
C GLN A 35 3.04 1.87 20.40
N ASP A 36 4.28 2.18 20.79
CA ASP A 36 4.83 3.53 20.85
C ASP A 36 6.08 3.60 19.98
N PHE A 37 6.21 4.64 19.16
CA PHE A 37 7.42 4.87 18.38
C PHE A 37 7.61 6.34 18.04
N THR A 38 8.84 6.71 17.74
CA THR A 38 9.17 8.01 17.13
C THR A 38 9.83 7.77 15.78
N THR A 39 9.46 8.55 14.78
CA THR A 39 10.11 8.53 13.47
C THR A 39 10.41 9.94 12.98
N GLU A 40 11.57 10.09 12.35
CA GLU A 40 12.01 11.34 11.77
C GLU A 40 12.24 11.16 10.27
N GLY A 41 11.93 12.18 9.49
CA GLY A 41 12.01 12.08 8.05
C GLY A 41 11.87 13.39 7.30
N TYR A 42 11.69 13.24 6.00
CA TYR A 42 11.35 14.34 5.10
C TYR A 42 10.18 13.97 4.23
N ALA A 43 9.19 14.86 4.16
CA ALA A 43 8.14 14.83 3.16
C ALA A 43 8.57 15.75 2.00
N SER A 44 8.50 15.26 0.77
CA SER A 44 8.94 16.01 -0.42
C SER A 44 7.82 16.12 -1.44
N TYR A 45 7.61 17.33 -1.96
CA TYR A 45 6.68 17.62 -3.06
C TYR A 45 7.47 18.40 -4.12
N GLY A 46 7.77 17.75 -5.25
CA GLY A 46 8.73 18.27 -6.23
C GLY A 46 10.12 18.45 -5.63
N ILE A 47 10.67 19.66 -5.72
CA ILE A 47 12.03 20.01 -5.22
C ILE A 47 12.01 20.33 -3.72
N LEU A 48 10.83 20.67 -3.17
CA LEU A 48 10.70 21.10 -1.78
C LEU A 48 10.76 19.90 -0.84
N LYS A 49 11.57 20.02 0.22
CA LYS A 49 11.74 19.01 1.27
C LYS A 49 11.42 19.61 2.63
N TYR A 50 10.49 18.99 3.33
CA TYR A 50 10.02 19.43 4.63
C TYR A 50 10.38 18.38 5.68
N PRO A 51 11.22 18.71 6.67
CA PRO A 51 11.50 17.81 7.78
C PRO A 51 10.24 17.60 8.62
N PHE A 52 10.08 16.39 9.16
CA PHE A 52 9.06 16.08 10.15
C PHE A 52 9.60 15.14 11.22
N SER A 53 8.98 15.22 12.39
CA SER A 53 9.04 14.23 13.46
C SER A 53 7.62 13.74 13.72
N LEU A 54 7.43 12.43 13.86
CA LEU A 54 6.14 11.83 14.14
C LEU A 54 6.29 10.90 15.34
N VAL A 55 5.52 11.19 16.39
CA VAL A 55 5.46 10.39 17.60
C VAL A 55 4.13 9.66 17.64
N LYS A 56 4.16 8.33 17.80
CA LYS A 56 3.00 7.51 18.13
C LYS A 56 3.03 7.18 19.62
N ALA A 57 1.95 7.51 20.31
CA ALA A 57 1.69 7.14 21.70
C ALA A 57 0.31 6.48 21.79
N LYS A 58 0.31 5.14 21.87
CA LYS A 58 -0.87 4.27 21.78
C LYS A 58 -1.64 4.51 20.47
N ASP A 59 -2.82 5.14 20.57
CA ASP A 59 -3.73 5.41 19.45
C ASP A 59 -3.66 6.88 18.99
N ASN A 60 -2.69 7.65 19.50
CA ASN A 60 -2.51 9.05 19.14
C ASN A 60 -1.19 9.23 18.39
N TYR A 61 -1.22 10.14 17.44
CA TYR A 61 -0.08 10.59 16.67
C TYR A 61 0.11 12.09 16.88
N THR A 62 1.37 12.49 17.05
CA THR A 62 1.80 13.89 17.08
C THR A 62 2.79 14.09 15.94
N LEU A 63 2.38 14.81 14.90
CA LEU A 63 3.24 15.22 13.81
C LEU A 63 3.79 16.62 14.10
N GLU A 64 5.10 16.68 14.33
CA GLU A 64 5.85 17.91 14.53
C GLU A 64 6.47 18.34 13.20
N THR A 65 6.18 19.58 12.82
CA THR A 65 6.66 20.19 11.57
C THR A 65 7.21 21.58 11.86
N PHE A 66 7.85 22.20 10.87
CA PHE A 66 8.35 23.58 11.01
C PHE A 66 7.24 24.63 11.26
N ILE A 67 5.98 24.32 10.90
CA ILE A 67 4.83 25.21 11.12
C ILE A 67 4.09 24.93 12.44
N GLY A 68 4.50 23.90 13.19
CA GLY A 68 3.90 23.52 14.47
C GLY A 68 3.53 22.04 14.56
N ASN A 69 2.75 21.73 15.60
CA ASN A 69 2.41 20.35 15.98
C ASN A 69 0.95 20.04 15.65
N LEU A 70 0.73 18.89 15.02
CA LEU A 70 -0.59 18.37 14.67
C LEU A 70 -0.84 17.06 15.41
N ASN A 71 -1.89 17.03 16.23
CA ASN A 71 -2.31 15.83 16.96
C ASN A 71 -3.50 15.19 16.26
N PHE A 72 -3.43 13.88 16.01
CA PHE A 72 -4.50 13.13 15.38
C PHE A 72 -4.53 11.68 15.84
N LYS A 73 -5.68 11.01 15.66
CA LYS A 73 -5.81 9.57 15.93
C LYS A 73 -5.79 8.74 14.66
N LYS A 74 -6.60 9.15 13.68
CA LYS A 74 -6.80 8.42 12.42
C LYS A 74 -6.87 9.35 11.21
N ASP A 75 -7.52 10.51 11.38
CA ASP A 75 -7.66 11.50 10.31
C ASP A 75 -6.44 12.40 10.23
N LEU A 76 -5.85 12.48 9.03
CA LEU A 76 -4.73 13.38 8.76
C LEU A 76 -5.30 14.71 8.23
N CYS A 77 -5.30 15.75 9.04
CA CYS A 77 -5.81 17.07 8.66
C CYS A 77 -4.67 18.04 8.35
N PHE A 78 -4.68 18.62 7.15
CA PHE A 78 -3.76 19.68 6.72
C PHE A 78 -4.54 20.87 6.17
N GLY A 79 -4.42 22.03 6.83
CA GLY A 79 -5.21 23.21 6.49
C GLY A 79 -6.70 22.99 6.69
N SER A 80 -7.53 23.23 5.68
CA SER A 80 -8.98 23.01 5.71
C SER A 80 -9.42 21.60 5.26
N GLY A 81 -8.50 20.73 4.85
CA GLY A 81 -8.79 19.39 4.35
C GLY A 81 -8.35 18.29 5.33
N CYS A 82 -9.21 17.30 5.55
CA CYS A 82 -8.88 16.08 6.29
C CYS A 82 -8.96 14.87 5.36
N ILE A 83 -7.96 14.00 5.44
CA ILE A 83 -7.92 12.71 4.75
C ILE A 83 -8.19 11.64 5.81
N ASN A 84 -9.32 10.94 5.66
CA ASN A 84 -9.59 9.75 6.47
C ASN A 84 -8.95 8.55 5.80
N LEU A 85 -7.89 8.03 6.41
CA LEU A 85 -7.24 6.83 5.92
C LEU A 85 -8.01 5.61 6.46
N PRO A 86 -8.51 4.69 5.61
CA PRO A 86 -9.15 3.46 6.07
C PRO A 86 -8.15 2.46 6.70
N ILE A 87 -6.89 2.87 6.83
CA ILE A 87 -5.81 2.11 7.45
C ILE A 87 -5.01 3.00 8.40
N ASP A 88 -4.57 2.41 9.51
CA ASP A 88 -3.72 3.09 10.49
C ASP A 88 -2.32 3.39 9.90
N LEU A 89 -1.76 4.54 10.27
CA LEU A 89 -0.50 5.01 9.72
C LEU A 89 0.70 4.10 10.10
N SER A 90 0.69 3.49 11.29
CA SER A 90 1.73 2.53 11.67
C SER A 90 1.70 1.29 10.76
N LYS A 91 0.52 0.80 10.39
CA LYS A 91 0.37 -0.30 9.44
C LYS A 91 0.92 0.06 8.06
N LEU A 92 0.78 1.31 7.63
CA LEU A 92 1.40 1.80 6.39
C LEU A 92 2.93 1.75 6.47
N PHE A 93 3.55 2.29 7.53
CA PHE A 93 5.01 2.27 7.65
C PHE A 93 5.59 0.87 7.71
N TYR A 94 4.89 -0.07 8.33
CA TYR A 94 5.36 -1.45 8.48
C TYR A 94 4.89 -2.39 7.36
N GLY A 95 4.00 -1.92 6.48
CA GLY A 95 3.40 -2.73 5.42
C GLY A 95 2.45 -3.82 5.92
N ASP A 96 1.85 -3.66 7.09
CA ASP A 96 0.82 -4.56 7.60
C ASP A 96 -0.57 -4.17 7.04
N VAL A 97 -0.66 -4.21 5.71
CA VAL A 97 -1.82 -3.67 4.96
C VAL A 97 -2.75 -4.75 4.38
N ILE A 98 -2.33 -6.02 4.47
CA ILE A 98 -3.07 -7.19 4.00
C ILE A 98 -3.70 -7.90 5.20
N THR A 99 -4.97 -8.28 5.11
CA THR A 99 -5.64 -9.08 6.15
C THR A 99 -5.96 -10.48 5.64
N LYS A 100 -6.27 -11.42 6.55
CA LYS A 100 -6.66 -12.79 6.19
C LYS A 100 -8.00 -12.85 5.44
N ASP A 101 -8.84 -11.84 5.63
CA ASP A 101 -10.16 -11.75 5.02
C ASP A 101 -10.12 -11.09 3.64
N ASP A 102 -8.95 -10.58 3.21
CA ASP A 102 -8.79 -9.97 1.90
C ASP A 102 -8.94 -11.04 0.79
N LYS A 103 -9.78 -10.75 -0.21
CA LYS A 103 -9.95 -11.59 -1.39
C LYS A 103 -8.68 -11.55 -2.24
N VAL A 104 -8.18 -12.71 -2.63
CA VAL A 104 -6.97 -12.83 -3.46
C VAL A 104 -7.33 -12.92 -4.94
N LEU A 105 -6.72 -12.06 -5.75
CA LEU A 105 -6.85 -12.01 -7.21
C LEU A 105 -5.46 -12.11 -7.86
N CYS A 106 -5.33 -12.84 -8.96
CA CYS A 106 -4.09 -12.89 -9.73
C CYS A 106 -4.27 -12.08 -11.02
N LYS A 107 -3.38 -11.11 -11.28
CA LYS A 107 -3.43 -10.30 -12.51
C LYS A 107 -2.04 -9.90 -12.96
N ASP A 108 -1.67 -10.23 -14.19
CA ASP A 108 -0.49 -9.71 -14.91
C ASP A 108 0.78 -9.52 -14.06
N GLY A 109 1.27 -10.61 -13.43
CA GLY A 109 2.50 -10.57 -12.62
C GLY A 109 2.32 -10.06 -11.19
N TYR A 110 1.09 -9.75 -10.77
CA TYR A 110 0.74 -9.36 -9.41
C TYR A 110 -0.19 -10.37 -8.74
N THR A 111 0.01 -10.52 -7.43
CA THR A 111 -1.00 -11.03 -6.50
C THR A 111 -1.65 -9.81 -5.85
N ILE A 112 -2.97 -9.67 -5.99
CA ILE A 112 -3.74 -8.53 -5.48
C ILE A 112 -4.60 -9.01 -4.32
N TYR A 113 -4.57 -8.28 -3.21
CA TYR A 113 -5.42 -8.48 -2.04
C TYR A 113 -6.46 -7.37 -1.98
N GLU A 114 -7.73 -7.72 -2.13
CA GLU A 114 -8.85 -6.80 -2.24
C GLU A 114 -9.75 -6.91 -1.00
N SER A 115 -10.13 -5.76 -0.43
CA SER A 115 -11.12 -5.69 0.64
C SER A 115 -11.95 -4.43 0.53
N GLU A 116 -13.20 -4.48 0.99
CA GLU A 116 -14.08 -3.32 1.09
C GLU A 116 -14.34 -3.01 2.57
N ASN A 117 -14.30 -1.73 2.93
CA ASN A 117 -14.58 -1.24 4.27
C ASN A 117 -15.44 0.03 4.19
N GLY A 118 -16.75 -0.15 4.34
CA GLY A 118 -17.73 0.92 4.14
C GLY A 118 -17.66 1.45 2.70
N VAL A 119 -17.36 2.73 2.55
CA VAL A 119 -17.26 3.40 1.24
C VAL A 119 -15.89 3.21 0.56
N TYR A 120 -14.92 2.62 1.26
CA TYR A 120 -13.56 2.46 0.75
C TYR A 120 -13.32 1.07 0.18
N LYS A 121 -12.75 1.03 -1.02
CA LYS A 121 -12.20 -0.19 -1.63
C LYS A 121 -10.68 -0.14 -1.58
N LYS A 122 -10.06 -1.13 -0.94
CA LYS A 122 -8.61 -1.28 -0.79
C LYS A 122 -8.11 -2.39 -1.71
N MET A 123 -7.07 -2.12 -2.49
CA MET A 123 -6.38 -3.11 -3.33
C MET A 123 -4.88 -3.05 -3.04
N VAL A 124 -4.31 -4.14 -2.52
CA VAL A 124 -2.87 -4.25 -2.24
C VAL A 124 -2.21 -5.13 -3.29
N TYR A 125 -1.24 -4.58 -4.00
CA TYR A 125 -0.49 -5.24 -5.07
C TYR A 125 0.83 -5.78 -4.53
N VAL A 126 1.02 -7.09 -4.70
CA VAL A 126 2.24 -7.81 -4.36
C VAL A 126 2.90 -8.28 -5.65
N LYS A 127 4.17 -7.93 -5.82
CA LYS A 127 5.01 -8.33 -6.95
C LYS A 127 6.23 -9.09 -6.43
N ASP A 128 6.48 -10.28 -6.95
CA ASP A 128 7.61 -11.14 -6.55
C ASP A 128 7.70 -11.36 -5.03
N GLY A 129 6.55 -11.49 -4.37
CA GLY A 129 6.45 -11.71 -2.92
C GLY A 129 6.74 -10.47 -2.06
N LYS A 130 6.85 -9.28 -2.65
CA LYS A 130 7.06 -8.00 -1.96
C LYS A 130 5.87 -7.08 -2.18
N LEU A 131 5.50 -6.28 -1.17
CA LEU A 131 4.52 -5.22 -1.35
C LEU A 131 5.07 -4.21 -2.36
N TYR A 132 4.24 -3.84 -3.32
CA TYR A 132 4.59 -2.91 -4.38
C TYR A 132 3.77 -1.63 -4.28
N LYS A 133 2.44 -1.77 -4.26
CA LYS A 133 1.50 -0.65 -4.25
C LYS A 133 0.26 -1.00 -3.43
N MET A 134 -0.39 -0.01 -2.85
CA MET A 134 -1.76 -0.11 -2.36
C MET A 134 -2.58 1.03 -2.94
N ASP A 135 -3.71 0.72 -3.54
CA ASP A 135 -4.71 1.69 -3.95
C ASP A 135 -5.87 1.68 -2.96
N ILE A 136 -6.37 2.87 -2.66
CA ILE A 136 -7.58 3.07 -1.88
C ILE A 136 -8.51 3.97 -2.70
N LEU A 137 -9.65 3.42 -3.08
CA LEU A 137 -10.72 4.13 -3.74
C LEU A 137 -11.79 4.50 -2.71
N ASP A 138 -12.11 5.78 -2.63
CA ASP A 138 -13.28 6.31 -1.96
C ASP A 138 -14.44 6.37 -2.97
N ASN A 139 -15.31 5.36 -2.93
CA ASN A 139 -16.42 5.23 -3.86
C ASN A 139 -17.48 6.34 -3.67
N ALA A 140 -17.56 6.95 -2.49
CA ALA A 140 -18.55 8.00 -2.22
C ALA A 140 -18.17 9.33 -2.87
N HIS A 141 -16.86 9.63 -2.93
CA HIS A 141 -16.35 10.90 -3.45
C HIS A 141 -15.62 10.76 -4.78
N ASN A 142 -15.56 9.55 -5.34
CA ASN A 142 -14.81 9.21 -6.56
C ASN A 142 -13.35 9.69 -6.50
N LYS A 143 -12.70 9.44 -5.35
CA LYS A 143 -11.29 9.77 -5.12
C LYS A 143 -10.46 8.51 -5.05
N GLU A 144 -9.26 8.57 -5.60
CA GLU A 144 -8.29 7.49 -5.51
C GLU A 144 -6.99 8.05 -4.93
N PHE A 145 -6.39 7.28 -4.02
CA PHE A 145 -5.00 7.51 -3.64
C PHE A 145 -4.22 6.21 -3.66
N SER A 146 -2.98 6.30 -4.12
CA SER A 146 -2.04 5.18 -4.21
C SER A 146 -0.87 5.42 -3.26
N VAL A 147 -0.46 4.37 -2.57
CA VAL A 147 0.78 4.31 -1.77
C VAL A 147 1.72 3.29 -2.40
N TYR A 148 2.91 3.73 -2.80
CA TYR A 148 3.96 2.88 -3.35
C TYR A 148 4.99 2.56 -2.26
N PHE A 149 5.28 1.28 -2.10
CA PHE A 149 6.21 0.74 -1.12
C PHE A 149 7.55 0.46 -1.81
N LYS A 150 8.58 1.27 -1.53
CA LYS A 150 9.88 1.14 -2.22
C LYS A 150 10.91 0.40 -1.40
N ASP A 151 11.58 1.11 -0.49
CA ASP A 151 12.75 0.60 0.22
C ASP A 151 12.35 0.09 1.60
N ARG A 152 12.61 -1.19 1.88
CA ARG A 152 12.37 -1.77 3.22
C ARG A 152 13.65 -1.76 4.05
N SER A 153 13.55 -1.30 5.29
CA SER A 153 14.63 -1.30 6.27
C SER A 153 14.89 -2.70 6.82
N LYS A 154 16.08 -2.90 7.40
CA LYS A 154 16.41 -4.14 8.13
C LYS A 154 15.53 -4.35 9.37
N ALA A 155 15.02 -3.26 9.95
CA ALA A 155 14.09 -3.30 11.08
C ALA A 155 12.63 -3.57 10.67
N GLY A 156 12.35 -3.72 9.36
CA GLY A 156 11.07 -4.18 8.87
C GLY A 156 10.07 -3.10 8.43
N TYR A 157 10.38 -1.82 8.59
CA TYR A 157 9.56 -0.69 8.11
C TYR A 157 10.01 -0.21 6.71
N TYR A 158 9.14 0.48 5.97
CA TYR A 158 9.47 1.11 4.70
C TYR A 158 10.12 2.48 4.91
N LYS A 159 11.30 2.69 4.34
CA LYS A 159 12.07 3.94 4.38
C LYS A 159 11.55 4.97 3.39
N ASN A 160 10.96 4.54 2.29
CA ASN A 160 10.38 5.43 1.30
C ASN A 160 8.96 4.97 0.95
N LEU A 161 8.01 5.88 1.17
CA LEU A 161 6.63 5.77 0.73
C LEU A 161 6.36 6.91 -0.24
N GLU A 162 5.84 6.58 -1.42
CA GLU A 162 5.37 7.57 -2.38
C GLU A 162 3.84 7.54 -2.41
N ILE A 163 3.22 8.68 -2.16
CA ILE A 163 1.77 8.85 -2.10
C ILE A 163 1.35 9.67 -3.31
N LYS A 164 0.47 9.12 -4.14
CA LYS A 164 -0.15 9.82 -5.28
C LYS A 164 -1.64 9.96 -5.06
N ALA A 165 -2.20 11.15 -5.26
CA ALA A 165 -3.65 11.41 -5.22
C ALA A 165 -3.98 12.63 -6.09
N ASP A 166 -4.83 12.49 -7.11
CA ASP A 166 -5.16 13.56 -8.07
C ASP A 166 -3.91 14.32 -8.58
N ASN A 167 -3.65 15.52 -8.05
CA ASN A 167 -2.52 16.39 -8.38
C ASN A 167 -1.40 16.40 -7.31
N LEU A 168 -1.47 15.52 -6.32
CA LEU A 168 -0.50 15.37 -5.25
C LEU A 168 0.45 14.21 -5.56
N ASP A 169 1.75 14.48 -5.50
CA ASP A 169 2.82 13.48 -5.50
C ASP A 169 3.77 13.77 -4.34
N LEU A 170 3.59 13.02 -3.26
CA LEU A 170 4.30 13.21 -2.00
C LEU A 170 5.25 12.03 -1.75
N ASN A 171 6.55 12.31 -1.62
CA ASN A 171 7.53 11.33 -1.21
C ASN A 171 7.89 11.50 0.27
N ILE A 172 7.56 10.49 1.08
CA ILE A 172 7.90 10.42 2.50
C ILE A 172 9.16 9.56 2.65
N ASN A 173 10.23 10.16 3.14
CA ASN A 173 11.51 9.50 3.42
C ASN A 173 11.72 9.42 4.93
N ILE A 174 11.67 8.21 5.48
CA ILE A 174 11.93 7.90 6.88
C ILE A 174 13.42 7.64 7.07
N LYS A 175 14.06 8.47 7.89
CA LYS A 175 15.48 8.35 8.22
C LYS A 175 15.68 7.27 9.28
N ASP A 176 14.86 7.35 10.32
CA ASP A 176 14.87 6.39 11.41
C ASP A 176 13.47 6.22 12.01
N LEU A 177 13.23 5.05 12.60
CA LEU A 177 12.03 4.72 13.35
C LEU A 177 12.46 3.90 14.56
N LYS A 178 12.25 4.47 15.75
CA LYS A 178 12.64 3.90 17.04
C LYS A 178 11.41 3.57 17.85
N SER A 179 11.33 2.34 18.36
CA SER A 179 10.39 2.02 19.43
C SER A 179 10.75 2.84 20.67
N VAL A 180 9.74 3.32 21.37
CA VAL A 180 9.87 3.97 22.69
C VAL A 180 9.42 3.01 23.78
#